data_AF-A0A956CUX2-F1
#
_entry.id   AF-A0A956CUX2-F1
#
_cell.length_a   1.000
_cell.length_b   1.000
_cell.length_c   1.000
_cell.angle_alpha   90.00
_cell.angle_beta   90.00
_cell.angle_gamma   90.00
#
_symmetry.space_group_name_H-M   'P 1'
#
loop_
_entity.id
_entity.type
_entity.pdbx_description
1 polymer ?
#
loop_
_entity_poly.entity_id
_entity_poly.type
_entity_poly.pdbx_seq_one_letter_code
_entity_poly.pdbx_strand_id
1 'polypeptide(L)'
;MGRVARTLALLLVGLAAAPTGAQEGFGARTPIEDPSGHALDAFHASLAAGRRTRVMVWGASHTAEDRFTGYLRDALQARYGDGGPGLVMPARPFELYDHRGVAIAEQGAWTLLRVNGRQREHDRYGPAGFAIEAR
;
A
#
# COMPACT_ATOMS: atom_id res chain seq x y z
N MET A 1 -7.05 41.76 35.58
CA MET A 1 -7.22 41.97 34.13
C MET A 1 -5.90 41.62 33.44
N GLY A 2 -5.87 40.60 32.57
CA GLY A 2 -4.66 40.17 31.86
C GLY A 2 -4.93 38.92 31.04
N ARG A 3 -5.58 39.07 29.88
CA ARG A 3 -5.82 37.96 28.94
C ARG A 3 -4.54 37.72 28.13
N VAL A 4 -3.91 36.57 28.31
CA VAL A 4 -2.82 36.11 27.45
C VAL A 4 -3.45 35.56 26.17
N ALA A 5 -3.36 36.31 25.07
CA ALA A 5 -3.78 35.85 23.76
C ALA A 5 -2.82 34.75 23.28
N ARG A 6 -3.33 33.51 23.17
CA ARG A 6 -2.61 32.41 22.52
C ARG A 6 -2.81 32.55 21.01
N THR A 7 -1.77 33.01 20.32
CA THR A 7 -1.71 33.02 18.86
C THR A 7 -1.63 31.58 18.36
N LEU A 8 -2.69 31.11 17.69
CA LEU A 8 -2.68 29.85 16.94
C LEU A 8 -1.94 30.11 15.62
N ALA A 9 -0.73 29.57 15.46
CA ALA A 9 -0.06 29.58 14.16
C ALA A 9 -0.61 28.40 13.33
N LEU A 10 -1.45 28.71 12.35
CA LEU A 10 -1.88 27.75 11.33
C LEU A 10 -0.70 27.55 10.36
N LEU A 11 -0.01 26.41 10.47
CA LEU A 11 1.03 26.03 9.51
C LEU A 11 0.35 25.45 8.27
N LEU A 12 0.08 26.31 7.28
CA LEU A 12 -0.34 25.88 5.94
C LEU A 12 0.87 25.28 5.22
N VAL A 13 0.99 23.96 5.24
CA VAL A 13 1.91 23.25 4.34
C VAL A 13 1.30 23.30 2.94
N GLY A 14 1.75 24.27 2.14
CA GLY A 14 1.49 24.27 0.71
C GLY A 14 2.18 23.07 0.08
N LEU A 15 1.40 22.08 -0.36
CA LEU A 15 1.89 21.03 -1.24
C LEU A 15 2.17 21.69 -2.60
N ALA A 16 3.37 22.23 -2.78
CA ALA A 16 3.85 22.60 -4.10
C ALA A 16 3.90 21.30 -4.92
N ALA A 17 2.93 21.11 -5.82
CA ALA A 17 3.05 20.08 -6.84
C ALA A 17 4.39 20.32 -7.54
N ALA A 18 5.28 19.33 -7.48
CA ALA A 18 6.54 19.40 -8.20
C ALA A 18 6.26 19.74 -9.68
N PRO A 19 7.12 20.53 -10.34
CA PRO A 19 6.91 20.85 -11.75
C PRO A 19 6.74 19.56 -12.54
N THR A 20 5.67 19.50 -13.33
CA THR A 20 5.20 18.33 -14.09
C THR A 20 6.31 17.65 -14.92
N GLY A 21 7.35 18.41 -15.30
CA GLY A 21 8.53 17.93 -16.03
C GLY A 21 9.42 16.94 -15.28
N ALA A 22 9.40 16.90 -13.93
CA ALA A 22 10.22 15.96 -13.16
C ALA A 22 9.72 14.51 -13.25
N GLN A 23 8.48 14.29 -13.70
CA GLN A 23 7.87 12.97 -13.85
C GLN A 23 7.90 12.42 -15.27
N GLU A 24 8.30 13.23 -16.27
CA GLU A 24 8.23 12.83 -17.70
C GLU A 24 9.19 11.69 -18.09
N GLY A 25 10.08 11.26 -17.20
CA GLY A 25 10.95 10.09 -17.37
C GLY A 25 10.58 8.86 -16.53
N PHE A 26 9.55 8.93 -15.67
CA PHE A 26 9.17 7.84 -14.77
C PHE A 26 7.96 7.08 -15.30
N GLY A 27 8.21 6.15 -16.22
CA GLY A 27 7.21 5.20 -16.73
C GLY A 27 6.69 5.51 -18.13
N ALA A 28 6.01 4.54 -18.74
CA ALA A 28 5.33 4.72 -20.01
C ALA A 28 4.00 5.48 -19.79
N ARG A 29 3.60 6.31 -20.76
CA ARG A 29 2.24 6.85 -20.79
C ARG A 29 1.26 5.69 -21.05
N THR A 30 0.63 5.21 -19.99
CA THR A 30 -0.34 4.12 -20.05
C THR A 30 -1.74 4.68 -19.83
N PRO A 31 -2.71 4.44 -20.73
CA PRO A 31 -4.10 4.81 -20.49
C PRO A 31 -4.64 4.05 -19.28
N ILE A 32 -5.64 4.63 -18.60
CA ILE A 32 -6.28 3.97 -17.45
C ILE A 32 -7.01 2.72 -17.94
N GLU A 33 -7.77 2.88 -19.02
CA GLU A 33 -8.44 1.79 -19.71
C GLU A 33 -7.46 1.11 -20.69
N ASP A 34 -7.43 -0.22 -20.68
CA ASP A 34 -6.70 -0.97 -21.69
C ASP A 34 -7.49 -0.92 -23.01
N PRO A 35 -6.97 -0.27 -24.07
CA PRO A 35 -7.66 -0.14 -25.35
C PRO A 35 -7.79 -1.48 -26.08
N SER A 36 -6.96 -2.48 -25.74
CA SER A 36 -7.07 -3.82 -26.32
C SER A 36 -8.21 -4.63 -25.69
N GLY A 37 -8.60 -4.32 -24.45
CA GLY A 37 -9.60 -5.08 -23.69
C GLY A 37 -9.12 -6.44 -23.18
N HIS A 38 -7.82 -6.76 -23.31
CA HIS A 38 -7.25 -8.09 -23.04
C HIS A 38 -6.36 -8.15 -21.79
N ALA A 39 -6.06 -7.01 -21.14
CA ALA A 39 -5.14 -6.93 -20.00
C ALA A 39 -5.53 -7.83 -18.81
N LEU A 40 -6.82 -8.16 -18.67
CA LEU A 40 -7.35 -8.99 -17.59
C LEU A 40 -7.72 -10.42 -18.01
N ASP A 41 -7.38 -10.85 -19.23
CA ASP A 41 -7.76 -12.18 -19.74
C ASP A 41 -7.23 -13.31 -18.86
N ALA A 42 -5.94 -13.25 -18.48
CA ALA A 42 -5.34 -14.25 -17.60
C ALA A 42 -5.97 -14.25 -16.19
N PHE A 43 -6.35 -13.07 -15.69
CA PHE A 43 -7.05 -12.92 -14.41
C PHE A 43 -8.44 -13.58 -14.48
N HIS A 44 -9.24 -13.28 -15.49
CA HIS A 44 -10.56 -13.87 -15.69
C HIS A 44 -10.49 -15.37 -15.96
N ALA A 45 -9.53 -15.84 -16.76
CA ALA A 45 -9.32 -17.26 -17.01
C ALA A 45 -8.94 -18.02 -15.72
N SER A 46 -8.19 -17.38 -14.81
CA SER A 46 -7.88 -17.95 -13.49
C SER A 46 -9.09 -18.10 -12.59
N LEU A 47 -9.95 -17.08 -12.57
CA LEU A 47 -11.20 -17.10 -11.83
C LEU A 47 -12.18 -18.14 -12.40
N ALA A 48 -12.33 -18.20 -13.72
CA ALA A 48 -13.22 -19.15 -14.40
C ALA A 48 -12.81 -20.62 -14.15
N ALA A 49 -11.52 -20.87 -13.96
CA ALA A 49 -11.00 -22.18 -13.60
C ALA A 49 -11.08 -22.49 -12.09
N GLY A 50 -11.69 -21.63 -11.28
CA GLY A 50 -11.82 -21.82 -9.84
C GLY A 50 -10.50 -21.74 -9.07
N ARG A 51 -9.46 -21.12 -9.64
CA ARG A 51 -8.15 -21.03 -8.99
C ARG A 51 -8.11 -19.88 -8.00
N ARG A 52 -7.30 -20.05 -6.95
CA ARG A 52 -6.96 -18.96 -6.04
C ARG A 52 -6.18 -17.87 -6.79
N THR A 53 -6.83 -16.76 -7.07
CA THR A 53 -6.27 -15.64 -7.82
C THR A 53 -5.91 -14.51 -6.87
N ARG A 54 -4.69 -13.98 -6.96
CA ARG A 54 -4.17 -12.95 -6.05
C ARG A 54 -3.91 -11.66 -6.82
N VAL A 55 -4.32 -10.54 -6.25
CA VAL A 55 -4.02 -9.19 -6.73
C VAL A 55 -3.03 -8.55 -5.77
N MET A 56 -1.91 -8.06 -6.28
CA MET A 56 -0.93 -7.30 -5.51
C MET A 56 -0.95 -5.86 -5.99
N VAL A 57 -1.03 -4.92 -5.04
CA VAL A 57 -1.00 -3.47 -5.32
C VAL A 57 0.26 -2.91 -4.70
N TRP A 58 1.15 -2.37 -5.51
CA TRP A 58 2.36 -1.66 -5.05
C TRP A 58 2.12 -0.15 -5.11
N GLY A 59 2.55 0.56 -4.08
CA GLY A 59 2.37 2.01 -3.99
C GLY A 59 3.02 2.61 -2.75
N ALA A 60 2.53 3.79 -2.36
CA ALA A 60 3.05 4.57 -1.26
C ALA A 60 2.23 4.38 0.03
N SER A 61 2.26 5.35 0.93
CA SER A 61 1.53 5.32 2.22
C SER A 61 0.05 4.99 2.08
N HIS A 62 -0.64 5.49 1.06
CA HIS A 62 -2.06 5.22 0.82
C HIS A 62 -2.37 3.74 0.52
N THR A 63 -1.42 3.03 -0.09
CA THR A 63 -1.53 1.57 -0.30
C THR A 63 -1.27 0.83 1.00
N ALA A 64 -0.28 1.30 1.77
CA ALA A 64 0.11 0.68 3.03
C ALA A 64 -0.95 0.77 4.15
N GLU A 65 -1.80 1.80 4.10
CA GLU A 65 -2.92 1.99 5.05
C GLU A 65 -4.11 1.06 4.77
N ASP A 66 -4.06 0.27 3.70
CA ASP A 66 -5.14 -0.62 3.27
C ASP A 66 -6.52 0.03 3.07
N ARG A 67 -6.59 1.36 2.96
CA ARG A 67 -7.86 2.09 2.90
C ARG A 67 -8.58 1.82 1.58
N PHE A 68 -7.96 2.13 0.45
CA PHE A 68 -8.56 1.89 -0.87
C PHE A 68 -8.40 0.44 -1.33
N THR A 69 -7.27 -0.19 -1.02
CA THR A 69 -7.02 -1.60 -1.37
C THR A 69 -7.93 -2.54 -0.59
N GLY A 70 -8.31 -2.19 0.64
CA GLY A 70 -9.33 -2.91 1.39
C GLY A 70 -10.69 -2.86 0.70
N TYR A 71 -11.14 -1.69 0.24
CA TYR A 71 -12.38 -1.59 -0.54
C TYR A 71 -12.30 -2.37 -1.86
N LEU A 72 -11.15 -2.32 -2.55
CA LEU A 72 -10.93 -3.11 -3.76
C LEU A 72 -11.03 -4.61 -3.46
N ARG A 73 -10.43 -5.08 -2.36
CA ARG A 73 -10.53 -6.48 -1.92
C ARG A 73 -11.98 -6.85 -1.64
N ASP A 74 -12.69 -6.06 -0.85
CA ASP A 74 -14.10 -6.32 -0.49
C ASP A 74 -14.97 -6.42 -1.75
N ALA A 75 -14.80 -5.51 -2.72
CA ALA A 75 -15.53 -5.52 -3.98
C ALA A 75 -15.21 -6.74 -4.87
N LEU A 76 -13.92 -7.11 -4.97
CA LEU A 76 -13.51 -8.28 -5.74
C LEU A 76 -13.97 -9.59 -5.10
N GLN A 77 -13.91 -9.69 -3.77
CA GLN A 77 -14.38 -10.86 -3.04
C GLN A 77 -15.90 -11.02 -3.13
N ALA A 78 -16.66 -9.92 -3.05
CA ALA A 78 -18.10 -9.94 -3.26
C ALA A 78 -18.48 -10.44 -4.67
N ARG A 79 -17.66 -10.12 -5.68
CA ARG A 79 -17.92 -10.51 -7.08
C ARG A 79 -17.45 -11.91 -7.43
N TYR A 80 -16.29 -12.33 -6.92
CA TYR A 80 -15.60 -13.54 -7.38
C TYR A 80 -15.36 -14.60 -6.29
N GLY A 81 -15.79 -14.32 -5.05
CA GLY A 81 -15.62 -15.20 -3.89
C GLY A 81 -14.48 -14.75 -2.96
N ASP A 82 -14.62 -15.10 -1.69
CA ASP A 82 -13.65 -14.74 -0.65
C ASP A 82 -12.41 -15.64 -0.72
N GLY A 83 -11.30 -15.07 -1.19
CA GLY A 83 -9.98 -15.71 -1.26
C GLY A 83 -9.15 -15.58 0.02
N GLY A 84 -9.68 -14.97 1.08
CA GLY A 84 -8.99 -14.62 2.33
C GLY A 84 -8.25 -13.28 2.29
N PRO A 85 -7.58 -12.89 3.39
CA PRO A 85 -6.99 -11.56 3.56
C PRO A 85 -5.82 -11.26 2.62
N GLY A 86 -5.11 -12.29 2.14
CA GLY A 86 -3.97 -12.15 1.25
C GLY A 86 -2.64 -12.21 2.01
N LEU A 87 -1.71 -11.31 1.67
CA LEU A 87 -0.42 -11.18 2.35
C LEU A 87 -0.59 -10.23 3.54
N VAL A 88 -0.27 -10.71 4.74
CA VAL A 88 -0.37 -9.95 6.00
C VAL A 88 0.97 -10.05 6.72
N MET A 89 1.39 -8.96 7.34
CA MET A 89 2.65 -8.93 8.09
C MET A 89 2.44 -9.44 9.52
N PRO A 90 3.45 -10.09 10.11
CA PRO A 90 3.36 -10.61 11.48
C PRO A 90 3.35 -9.50 12.55
N ALA A 91 3.75 -8.28 12.18
CA ALA A 91 3.76 -7.09 13.00
C ALA A 91 3.54 -5.84 12.13
N ARG A 92 3.22 -4.69 12.74
CA ARG A 92 3.10 -3.41 12.07
C ARG A 92 4.49 -2.82 11.87
N PRO A 93 5.01 -2.82 10.63
CA PRO A 93 6.34 -2.29 10.35
C PRO A 93 6.46 -0.78 10.67
N PHE A 94 5.38 -0.03 10.45
CA PHE A 94 5.30 1.42 10.64
C PHE A 94 3.87 1.82 11.01
N GLU A 95 3.70 3.02 11.57
CA GLU A 95 2.45 3.51 12.15
C GLU A 95 1.24 3.42 11.20
N LEU A 96 1.45 3.75 9.92
CA LEU A 96 0.40 3.75 8.90
C LEU A 96 0.11 2.36 8.32
N TYR A 97 0.79 1.29 8.73
CA TYR A 97 0.45 -0.04 8.25
C TYR A 97 -0.83 -0.52 8.92
N ASP A 98 -1.79 -0.91 8.09
CA ASP A 98 -3.05 -1.48 8.53
C ASP A 98 -3.50 -2.58 7.55
N HIS A 99 -4.47 -3.38 7.99
CA HIS A 99 -5.11 -4.39 7.17
C HIS A 99 -6.57 -4.59 7.60
N ARG A 100 -7.54 -4.06 6.85
CA ARG A 100 -8.96 -4.01 7.25
C ARG A 100 -9.60 -5.38 7.58
N GLY A 101 -9.09 -6.46 6.99
CA GLY A 101 -9.58 -7.82 7.24
C GLY A 101 -8.90 -8.57 8.39
N VAL A 102 -7.91 -7.98 9.07
CA VAL A 102 -7.10 -8.68 10.08
C VAL A 102 -6.72 -7.73 11.22
N ALA A 103 -7.04 -8.12 12.46
CA ALA A 103 -6.49 -7.46 13.63
C ALA A 103 -5.05 -7.95 13.88
N ILE A 104 -4.10 -7.02 13.92
CA ILE A 104 -2.70 -7.32 14.17
C ILE A 104 -2.40 -7.00 15.62
N ALA A 105 -2.13 -8.04 16.41
CA ALA A 105 -1.68 -7.93 17.79
C ALA A 105 -0.22 -8.36 17.88
N GLU A 106 0.65 -7.41 18.19
CA GLU A 106 2.09 -7.66 18.28
C GLU A 106 2.51 -8.04 19.69
N GLN A 107 3.35 -9.06 19.77
CA GLN A 107 4.07 -9.45 20.99
C GLN A 107 5.54 -9.58 20.63
N GLY A 108 6.43 -9.18 21.55
CA GLY A 108 7.87 -9.17 21.32
C GLY A 108 8.40 -7.89 20.67
N ALA A 109 9.70 -7.85 20.43
CA ALA A 109 10.38 -6.72 19.80
C ALA A 109 10.67 -7.04 18.33
N TRP A 110 10.20 -6.17 17.44
CA TRP A 110 10.34 -6.32 16.01
C TRP A 110 11.19 -5.18 15.44
N THR A 111 12.07 -5.50 14.48
CA THR A 111 12.88 -4.52 13.76
C THR A 111 12.42 -4.44 12.32
N LEU A 112 12.04 -3.24 11.86
CA LEU A 112 11.72 -2.99 10.45
C LEU A 112 12.99 -2.75 9.63
N LEU A 113 13.10 -3.46 8.51
CA LEU A 113 13.98 -3.14 7.40
C LEU A 113 13.13 -2.62 6.23
N ARG A 114 13.42 -1.43 5.73
CA ARG A 114 12.70 -0.83 4.58
C ARG A 114 13.69 -0.24 3.59
N VAL A 115 13.33 -0.21 2.32
CA VAL A 115 14.11 0.46 1.26
C VAL A 115 13.96 1.99 1.39
N ASN A 116 14.48 2.58 2.46
CA ASN A 116 14.59 4.03 2.60
C ASN A 116 16.05 4.42 2.86
N GLY A 117 16.45 5.60 2.35
CA GLY A 117 17.71 6.23 2.73
C GLY A 117 18.93 5.30 2.64
N ARG A 118 19.63 5.16 3.78
CA ARG A 118 20.87 4.38 3.95
C ARG A 118 20.63 2.89 4.26
N GLN A 119 19.40 2.48 4.54
CA GLN A 119 19.05 1.09 4.88
C GLN A 119 18.66 0.31 3.62
N ARG A 120 19.56 0.22 2.65
CA ARG A 120 19.33 -0.52 1.40
C ARG A 120 20.17 -1.79 1.43
N GLU A 121 19.59 -2.85 1.96
CA GLU A 121 20.24 -4.16 2.00
C GLU A 121 19.66 -5.04 0.91
N HIS A 122 20.49 -5.38 -0.08
CA HIS A 122 20.09 -6.31 -1.13
C HIS A 122 19.61 -7.63 -0.52
N ASP A 123 18.66 -8.28 -1.19
CA ASP A 123 18.17 -9.63 -0.88
C ASP A 123 17.45 -9.80 0.47
N ARG A 124 17.18 -8.71 1.20
CA ARG A 124 16.45 -8.76 2.48
C ARG A 124 14.95 -8.52 2.40
N TYR A 125 14.42 -8.05 1.27
CA TYR A 125 13.02 -7.62 1.17
C TYR A 125 12.16 -8.64 0.42
N GLY A 126 11.00 -8.95 0.99
CA GLY A 126 9.97 -9.75 0.32
C GLY A 126 9.06 -8.90 -0.60
N PRO A 127 8.00 -9.51 -1.16
CA PRO A 127 7.06 -8.85 -2.07
C PRO A 127 6.39 -7.58 -1.53
N ALA A 128 6.33 -7.42 -0.21
CA ALA A 128 5.79 -6.22 0.47
C ALA A 128 6.73 -4.99 0.38
N GLY A 129 7.99 -5.17 -0.04
CA GLY A 129 8.97 -4.07 -0.15
C GLY A 129 9.62 -3.67 1.19
N PHE A 130 9.39 -4.45 2.24
CA PHE A 130 10.01 -4.32 3.55
C PHE A 130 10.13 -5.71 4.19
N ALA A 131 10.94 -5.80 5.25
CA ALA A 131 11.11 -7.00 6.05
C ALA A 131 11.01 -6.66 7.53
N ILE A 132 10.61 -7.64 8.32
CA ILE A 132 10.51 -7.51 9.77
C ILE A 132 11.30 -8.67 10.37
N GLU A 133 12.23 -8.34 11.26
CA GLU A 133 13.06 -9.31 11.97
C GLU A 133 12.66 -9.33 13.44
N ALA A 134 12.47 -10.52 14.01
CA ALA A 134 12.33 -10.67 15.46
C ALA A 134 13.68 -10.37 16.12
N ARG A 135 13.66 -9.70 17.26
CA ARG A 135 14.85 -9.44 18.07
C ARG A 135 15.04 -10.47 19.16
#